data_AF-A0A453BZE7-F1
#
_entry.id   AF-A0A453BZE7-F1
#
_cell.length_a   1.000
_cell.length_b   1.000
_cell.length_c   1.000
_cell.angle_alpha   90.00
_cell.angle_beta   90.00
_cell.angle_gamma   90.00
#
_symmetry.space_group_name_H-M   'P 1'
#
loop_
_entity.id
_entity.type
_entity.pdbx_description
1 polymer ?
#
loop_
_entity_poly.entity_id
_entity_poly.type
_entity_poly.pdbx_seq_one_letter_code
_entity_poly.pdbx_strand_id
1 'polypeptide(L)'
;MAKETVLLVVAFAAAAAFLCSCPAIVSARKVGGTCALSRNCDAGLHCETCVVDGNVRPRCTRVTPVDPQSKDRGLPFNRYAWLTTHNSFARLGTQSQTGTAIVTAFNQQDTIAEQLNNGVRGLMLDMYDFRNDIWLCHSYGGACRNFTAFVIKHQPNYTLLRPIPLVDD
;
A
#
# COMPACT_ATOMS: atom_id res chain seq x y z
N MET A 1 -55.45 -26.96 11.79
CA MET A 1 -54.43 -26.51 12.75
C MET A 1 -53.14 -27.33 12.69
N ALA A 2 -53.06 -28.58 13.17
CA ALA A 2 -51.76 -29.29 13.24
C ALA A 2 -51.00 -29.47 11.90
N LYS A 3 -51.71 -29.66 10.78
CA LYS A 3 -51.11 -29.85 9.45
C LYS A 3 -50.46 -28.59 8.87
N GLU A 4 -51.06 -27.43 9.13
CA GLU A 4 -50.58 -26.12 8.66
C GLU A 4 -49.36 -25.66 9.47
N THR A 5 -49.36 -25.94 10.78
CA THR A 5 -48.21 -25.65 11.66
C THR A 5 -46.99 -26.51 11.28
N VAL A 6 -47.19 -27.78 10.93
CA VAL A 6 -46.10 -28.67 10.45
C VAL A 6 -45.54 -28.17 9.12
N LEU A 7 -46.39 -27.74 8.18
CA LEU A 7 -45.94 -27.22 6.88
C LEU A 7 -45.11 -25.95 7.03
N LEU A 8 -45.51 -25.03 7.92
CA LEU A 8 -44.76 -23.82 8.25
C LEU A 8 -43.40 -24.14 8.88
N VAL A 9 -43.35 -25.05 9.86
CA VAL A 9 -42.08 -25.43 10.51
C VAL A 9 -41.12 -26.09 9.53
N VAL A 10 -41.63 -26.95 8.63
CA VAL A 10 -40.81 -27.59 7.59
C VAL A 10 -40.32 -26.56 6.56
N ALA A 11 -41.14 -25.58 6.18
CA ALA A 11 -40.74 -24.50 5.28
C ALA A 11 -39.68 -23.59 5.90
N PHE A 12 -39.82 -23.22 7.18
CA PHE A 12 -38.81 -22.45 7.92
C PHE A 12 -37.50 -23.23 8.11
N ALA A 13 -37.57 -24.53 8.43
CA ALA A 13 -36.39 -25.37 8.55
C ALA A 13 -35.67 -25.57 7.21
N ALA A 14 -36.42 -25.74 6.11
CA ALA A 14 -35.85 -25.83 4.76
C ALA A 14 -35.20 -24.50 4.31
N ALA A 15 -35.82 -23.36 4.60
CA ALA A 15 -35.24 -22.04 4.32
C ALA A 15 -33.97 -21.78 5.15
N ALA A 16 -33.96 -22.17 6.43
CA ALA A 16 -32.77 -22.07 7.29
C ALA A 16 -31.64 -23.00 6.82
N ALA A 17 -31.95 -24.22 6.35
CA ALA A 17 -30.96 -25.14 5.77
C ALA A 17 -30.39 -24.64 4.44
N PHE A 18 -31.19 -23.93 3.63
CA PHE A 18 -30.75 -23.28 2.39
C PHE A 18 -29.85 -22.05 2.64
N LEU A 19 -30.08 -21.34 3.76
CA LEU A 19 -29.23 -20.24 4.21
C LEU A 19 -27.92 -20.73 4.85
N CYS A 20 -27.87 -21.97 5.33
CA CYS A 20 -26.72 -22.54 6.05
C CYS A 20 -25.81 -23.43 5.17
N SER A 21 -26.16 -23.65 3.91
CA SER A 21 -25.39 -24.48 2.97
C SER A 21 -24.58 -23.63 1.98
N CYS A 22 -23.65 -22.84 2.53
CA CYS A 22 -22.49 -22.42 1.76
C CYS A 22 -21.28 -22.30 2.69
N PRO A 23 -20.54 -23.40 2.94
CA PRO A 23 -19.12 -23.24 3.19
C PRO A 23 -18.53 -22.82 1.85
N ALA A 24 -18.72 -21.55 1.47
CA ALA A 24 -17.89 -20.94 0.46
C ALA A 24 -16.49 -20.95 1.07
N ILE A 25 -15.75 -22.03 0.82
CA ILE A 25 -14.30 -21.97 0.78
C ILE A 25 -14.04 -20.98 -0.33
N VAL A 26 -14.09 -19.69 0.00
CA VAL A 26 -13.62 -18.64 -0.88
C VAL A 26 -12.14 -18.89 -0.93
N SER A 27 -11.70 -19.72 -1.89
CA SER A 27 -10.29 -19.83 -2.21
C SER A 27 -9.77 -18.41 -2.34
N ALA A 28 -8.73 -18.14 -1.55
CA ALA A 28 -8.12 -16.84 -1.53
C ALA A 28 -7.70 -16.48 -2.97
N ARG A 29 -7.95 -15.23 -3.34
CA ARG A 29 -7.82 -14.76 -4.72
C ARG A 29 -6.35 -14.50 -5.01
N LYS A 30 -5.87 -15.06 -6.12
CA LYS A 30 -4.54 -14.80 -6.67
C LYS A 30 -4.37 -13.35 -7.11
N VAL A 31 -3.12 -12.94 -7.36
CA VAL A 31 -2.76 -11.64 -7.95
C VAL A 31 -3.61 -11.37 -9.21
N GLY A 32 -4.13 -10.14 -9.31
CA GLY A 32 -5.04 -9.70 -10.39
C GLY A 32 -6.51 -10.08 -10.19
N GLY A 33 -6.82 -10.95 -9.23
CA GLY A 33 -8.18 -11.30 -8.85
C GLY A 33 -8.94 -10.10 -8.29
N THR A 34 -10.23 -9.98 -8.59
CA THR A 34 -11.07 -8.95 -7.94
C THR A 34 -11.26 -9.28 -6.46
N CYS A 35 -11.18 -8.25 -5.63
CA CYS A 35 -11.37 -8.36 -4.20
C CYS A 35 -12.20 -7.19 -3.66
N ALA A 36 -12.61 -7.31 -2.39
CA ALA A 36 -13.21 -6.22 -1.63
C ALA A 36 -12.35 -5.87 -0.40
N LEU A 37 -11.73 -6.87 0.22
CA LEU A 37 -10.88 -6.73 1.40
C LEU A 37 -9.63 -7.59 1.25
N SER A 38 -8.52 -7.22 1.91
CA SER A 38 -7.25 -7.97 1.79
C SER A 38 -7.38 -9.44 2.19
N ARG A 39 -8.27 -9.77 3.13
CA ARG A 39 -8.55 -11.18 3.52
C ARG A 39 -9.15 -12.03 2.40
N ASN A 40 -9.65 -11.42 1.32
CA ASN A 40 -10.14 -12.14 0.14
C ASN A 40 -8.98 -12.60 -0.77
N CYS A 41 -7.77 -12.12 -0.54
CA CYS A 41 -6.60 -12.40 -1.37
C CYS A 41 -5.70 -13.46 -0.73
N ASP A 42 -4.87 -14.12 -1.55
CA ASP A 42 -3.88 -15.09 -1.08
C ASP A 42 -2.93 -14.48 -0.04
N ALA A 43 -2.28 -15.34 0.75
CA ALA A 43 -1.35 -14.93 1.79
C ALA A 43 -0.29 -13.96 1.24
N GLY A 44 -0.13 -12.82 1.90
CA GLY A 44 0.80 -11.76 1.50
C GLY A 44 0.28 -10.79 0.44
N LEU A 45 -0.95 -10.98 -0.07
CA LEU A 45 -1.60 -10.08 -1.02
C LEU A 45 -2.48 -9.03 -0.33
N HIS A 46 -2.57 -7.86 -0.95
CA HIS A 46 -3.39 -6.74 -0.52
C HIS A 46 -4.51 -6.45 -1.52
N CYS A 47 -5.68 -6.09 -1.01
CA CYS A 47 -6.79 -5.67 -1.86
C CYS A 47 -6.77 -4.17 -2.06
N GLU A 48 -6.32 -3.73 -3.23
CA GLU A 48 -6.03 -2.32 -3.50
C GLU A 48 -6.51 -1.92 -4.90
N THR A 49 -6.71 -0.62 -5.09
CA THR A 49 -7.11 -0.04 -6.37
C THR A 49 -6.01 0.86 -6.87
N CYS A 50 -5.50 0.63 -8.08
CA CYS A 50 -4.61 1.56 -8.76
C CYS A 50 -5.44 2.65 -9.45
N VAL A 51 -5.63 3.79 -8.78
CA VAL A 51 -6.47 4.89 -9.28
C VAL A 51 -5.94 5.47 -10.60
N VAL A 52 -4.63 5.39 -10.84
CA VAL A 52 -3.98 5.93 -12.04
C VAL A 52 -4.36 5.17 -13.31
N ASP A 53 -4.70 3.88 -13.21
CA ASP A 53 -5.14 3.06 -14.36
C ASP A 53 -6.60 3.36 -14.78
N GLY A 54 -7.28 4.29 -14.10
CA GLY A 54 -8.72 4.56 -14.30
C GLY A 54 -9.63 3.42 -13.87
N ASN A 55 -9.04 2.30 -13.40
CA ASN A 55 -9.75 1.12 -12.96
C ASN A 55 -10.08 1.25 -11.47
N VAL A 56 -11.35 1.52 -11.17
CA VAL A 56 -11.84 1.64 -9.79
C VAL A 56 -12.02 0.29 -9.09
N ARG A 57 -11.89 -0.83 -9.81
CA ARG A 57 -12.16 -2.17 -9.29
C ARG A 57 -10.94 -2.69 -8.52
N PRO A 58 -11.05 -2.88 -7.18
CA PRO A 58 -9.93 -3.36 -6.38
C PRO A 58 -9.48 -4.74 -6.82
N ARG A 59 -8.17 -4.93 -6.87
CA ARG A 59 -7.53 -6.20 -7.21
C ARG A 59 -6.62 -6.65 -6.09
N CYS A 60 -6.47 -7.97 -5.99
CA CYS A 60 -5.40 -8.55 -5.19
C CYS A 60 -4.09 -8.20 -5.88
N THR A 61 -3.31 -7.37 -5.22
CA THR A 61 -2.03 -6.88 -5.70
C THR A 61 -0.98 -7.16 -4.63
N ARG A 62 0.28 -6.87 -4.97
CA ARG A 62 1.43 -6.90 -4.06
C ARG A 62 1.72 -8.28 -3.46
N VAL A 63 2.87 -8.87 -3.79
CA VAL A 63 3.39 -10.05 -3.08
C VAL A 63 4.42 -9.57 -2.06
N THR A 64 4.54 -10.24 -0.92
CA THR A 64 5.69 -10.06 -0.03
C THR A 64 6.96 -10.35 -0.83
N PRO A 65 7.86 -9.37 -1.04
CA PRO A 65 9.09 -9.63 -1.76
C PRO A 65 9.95 -10.62 -0.96
N VAL A 66 10.69 -11.45 -1.68
CA VAL A 66 11.67 -12.35 -1.07
C VAL A 66 12.81 -11.49 -0.55
N ASP A 67 13.11 -11.60 0.74
CA ASP A 67 14.30 -10.98 1.32
C ASP A 67 15.56 -11.58 0.66
N PRO A 68 16.37 -10.80 -0.08
CA PRO A 68 17.56 -11.31 -0.73
C PRO A 68 18.55 -11.96 0.25
N GLN A 69 18.59 -11.49 1.50
CA GLN A 69 19.44 -12.04 2.56
C GLN A 69 18.97 -13.40 3.09
N SER A 70 17.76 -13.83 2.76
CA SER A 70 17.26 -15.18 3.09
C SER A 70 17.83 -16.26 2.17
N LYS A 71 18.42 -15.87 1.03
CA LYS A 71 19.02 -16.79 0.05
C LYS A 71 20.50 -16.97 0.27
N ASP A 72 21.20 -15.86 0.48
CA ASP A 72 22.63 -15.83 0.80
C ASP A 72 22.90 -14.50 1.52
N ARG A 73 23.83 -14.50 2.48
CA ARG A 73 24.25 -13.29 3.21
C ARG A 73 25.68 -12.86 2.87
N GLY A 74 26.42 -13.69 2.12
CA GLY A 74 27.83 -13.46 1.79
C GLY A 74 28.07 -12.78 0.44
N LEU A 75 27.04 -12.51 -0.35
CA LEU A 75 27.20 -11.86 -1.64
C LEU A 75 27.48 -10.35 -1.46
N PRO A 76 28.28 -9.73 -2.34
CA PRO A 76 28.45 -8.27 -2.36
C PRO A 76 27.14 -7.57 -2.77
N PHE A 77 26.96 -6.31 -2.36
CA PHE A 77 25.72 -5.53 -2.54
C PHE A 77 25.16 -5.55 -3.98
N ASN A 78 26.04 -5.54 -4.99
CA ASN A 78 25.69 -5.53 -6.42
C ASN A 78 25.25 -6.90 -6.98
N ARG A 79 25.20 -7.95 -6.16
CA ARG A 79 24.76 -9.30 -6.54
C ARG A 79 23.37 -9.65 -5.97
N TYR A 80 22.74 -8.74 -5.24
CA TYR A 80 21.35 -8.86 -4.81
C TYR A 80 20.42 -8.08 -5.73
N ALA A 81 19.17 -8.56 -5.83
CA ALA A 81 18.08 -7.79 -6.40
C ALA A 81 17.34 -7.05 -5.28
N TRP A 82 17.24 -5.73 -5.39
CA TRP A 82 16.62 -4.88 -4.37
C TRP A 82 15.30 -4.33 -4.88
N LEU A 83 14.25 -4.39 -4.06
CA LEU A 83 13.01 -3.65 -4.32
C LEU A 83 13.23 -2.18 -3.96
N THR A 84 12.95 -1.28 -4.90
CA THR A 84 13.09 0.16 -4.73
C THR A 84 11.82 0.89 -5.12
N THR A 85 11.58 2.08 -4.57
CA THR A 85 10.43 2.93 -4.94
C THR A 85 10.89 4.26 -5.55
N HIS A 86 10.19 4.68 -6.61
CA HIS A 86 10.39 5.97 -7.29
C HIS A 86 9.58 7.05 -6.58
N ASN A 87 10.21 8.19 -6.25
CA ASN A 87 9.57 9.29 -5.52
C ASN A 87 8.80 8.79 -4.29
N SER A 88 9.51 8.08 -3.40
CA SER A 88 8.94 7.32 -2.28
C SER A 88 8.07 8.16 -1.34
N PHE A 89 8.29 9.47 -1.33
CA PHE A 89 7.56 10.44 -0.51
C PHE A 89 6.19 10.83 -1.09
N ALA A 90 5.96 10.61 -2.39
CA ALA A 90 4.81 11.12 -3.12
C ALA A 90 3.57 10.23 -2.92
N ARG A 91 3.10 10.14 -1.67
CA ARG A 91 1.97 9.29 -1.30
C ARG A 91 0.63 9.94 -1.61
N LEU A 92 -0.26 9.19 -2.27
CA LEU A 92 -1.64 9.58 -2.53
C LEU A 92 -2.36 10.01 -1.24
N GLY A 93 -3.09 11.12 -1.32
CA GLY A 93 -3.83 11.68 -0.18
C GLY A 93 -2.95 12.44 0.83
N THR A 94 -1.64 12.60 0.57
CA THR A 94 -0.80 13.48 1.39
C THR A 94 -1.23 14.93 1.23
N GLN A 95 -1.36 15.64 2.34
CA GLN A 95 -1.58 17.08 2.35
C GLN A 95 -0.24 17.82 2.36
N SER A 96 -0.13 18.90 1.59
CA SER A 96 1.09 19.72 1.58
C SER A 96 1.23 20.48 2.89
N GLN A 97 2.43 20.50 3.46
CA GLN A 97 2.76 21.40 4.57
C GLN A 97 2.78 22.88 4.15
N THR A 98 2.74 23.18 2.85
CA THR A 98 2.57 24.56 2.38
C THR A 98 1.15 25.09 2.56
N GLY A 99 0.18 24.21 2.84
CA GLY A 99 -1.25 24.50 2.84
C GLY A 99 -1.90 24.53 1.44
N THR A 100 -1.10 24.43 0.37
CA THR A 100 -1.61 24.39 -1.01
C THR A 100 -1.97 22.96 -1.41
N ALA A 101 -3.03 22.80 -2.21
CA ALA A 101 -3.35 21.49 -2.79
C ALA A 101 -2.20 20.98 -3.66
N ILE A 102 -1.87 19.70 -3.51
CA ILE A 102 -0.84 19.05 -4.31
C ILE A 102 -1.42 18.71 -5.68
N VAL A 103 -0.85 19.29 -6.72
CA VAL A 103 -1.20 19.12 -8.14
C VAL A 103 0.03 18.61 -8.88
N THR A 104 0.36 17.36 -8.62
CA THR A 104 1.42 16.61 -9.31
C THR A 104 1.13 15.12 -9.22
N ALA A 105 1.97 14.29 -9.84
CA ALA A 105 1.88 12.84 -9.74
C ALA A 105 2.06 12.35 -8.30
N PHE A 106 1.26 11.36 -7.92
CA PHE A 106 1.44 10.57 -6.71
C PHE A 106 1.96 9.20 -7.12
N ASN A 107 3.13 8.80 -6.63
CA ASN A 107 3.78 7.55 -7.02
C ASN A 107 3.53 6.41 -6.04
N GLN A 108 3.10 6.73 -4.82
CA GLN A 108 2.98 5.75 -3.75
C GLN A 108 1.57 5.74 -3.17
N GLN A 109 1.13 4.57 -2.71
CA GLN A 109 -0.07 4.42 -1.88
C GLN A 109 0.31 4.18 -0.41
N ASP A 110 1.53 3.71 -0.18
CA ASP A 110 2.09 3.42 1.14
C ASP A 110 2.85 4.59 1.75
N THR A 111 2.85 4.65 3.07
CA THR A 111 3.81 5.42 3.86
C THR A 111 5.24 4.89 3.67
N ILE A 112 6.25 5.68 4.05
CA ILE A 112 7.66 5.23 4.01
C ILE A 112 7.87 4.03 4.93
N ALA A 113 7.28 4.04 6.12
CA ALA A 113 7.38 2.92 7.05
C ALA A 113 6.78 1.63 6.46
N GLU A 114 5.62 1.72 5.81
CA GLU A 114 5.01 0.59 5.12
C GLU A 114 5.86 0.12 3.93
N GLN A 115 6.45 1.01 3.14
CA GLN A 115 7.38 0.63 2.07
C GLN A 115 8.53 -0.22 2.63
N LEU A 116 9.18 0.22 3.70
CA LEU A 116 10.28 -0.48 4.35
C LEU A 116 9.84 -1.83 4.96
N ASN A 117 8.72 -1.84 5.67
CA ASN A 117 8.13 -3.05 6.24
C ASN A 117 7.77 -4.08 5.17
N ASN A 118 7.40 -3.60 3.97
CA ASN A 118 7.07 -4.42 2.82
C ASN A 118 8.28 -4.69 1.90
N GLY A 119 9.49 -4.61 2.44
CA GLY A 119 10.71 -5.11 1.80
C GLY A 119 11.41 -4.14 0.84
N VAL A 120 10.95 -2.89 0.72
CA VAL A 120 11.70 -1.86 -0.01
C VAL A 120 13.02 -1.58 0.72
N ARG A 121 14.12 -1.53 -0.02
CA ARG A 121 15.47 -1.25 0.50
C ARG A 121 16.19 -0.10 -0.21
N GLY A 122 15.53 0.52 -1.20
CA GLY A 122 15.98 1.77 -1.80
C GLY A 122 14.82 2.75 -1.96
N LEU A 123 15.02 3.99 -1.55
CA LEU A 123 14.05 5.08 -1.63
C LEU A 123 14.61 6.19 -2.51
N MET A 124 13.82 6.65 -3.47
CA MET A 124 14.17 7.81 -4.30
C MET A 124 13.45 9.06 -3.78
N LEU A 125 14.22 10.12 -3.53
CA LEU A 125 13.74 11.38 -2.97
C LEU A 125 14.12 12.55 -3.89
N ASP A 126 13.12 13.30 -4.33
CA ASP A 126 13.30 14.53 -5.09
C ASP A 126 13.34 15.70 -4.11
N MET A 127 14.53 16.26 -3.91
CA MET A 127 14.79 17.28 -2.91
C MET A 127 15.14 18.62 -3.58
N TYR A 128 14.52 19.70 -3.13
CA TYR A 128 14.74 21.04 -3.67
C TYR A 128 14.82 22.08 -2.56
N ASP A 129 15.64 23.11 -2.78
CA ASP A 129 15.59 24.34 -2.00
C ASP A 129 14.27 25.07 -2.27
N PHE A 130 13.48 25.28 -1.22
CA PHE A 130 12.19 25.94 -1.30
C PHE A 130 11.81 26.57 0.04
N ARG A 131 11.35 27.83 0.03
CA ARG A 131 10.97 28.57 1.25
C ARG A 131 12.07 28.54 2.35
N ASN A 132 13.32 28.71 1.94
CA ASN A 132 14.51 28.70 2.81
C ASN A 132 14.73 27.38 3.59
N ASP A 133 14.23 26.25 3.06
CA ASP A 133 14.46 24.91 3.61
C ASP A 133 14.50 23.87 2.47
N ILE A 134 14.79 22.60 2.80
CA ILE A 134 14.77 21.49 1.86
C ILE A 134 13.41 20.81 1.89
N TRP A 135 12.77 20.74 0.73
CA TRP A 135 11.46 20.16 0.54
C TRP A 135 11.49 18.95 -0.39
N LEU A 136 10.58 18.01 -0.12
CA LEU A 136 10.27 16.94 -1.07
C LEU A 136 9.21 17.43 -2.05
N CYS A 137 9.59 17.54 -3.32
CA CYS A 137 8.73 18.10 -4.36
C CYS A 137 8.94 17.42 -5.70
N HIS A 138 7.90 17.38 -6.52
CA HIS A 138 8.07 17.17 -7.95
C HIS A 138 8.35 18.52 -8.59
N SER A 139 9.52 18.73 -9.20
CA SER A 139 9.81 20.04 -9.77
C SER A 139 8.92 20.38 -10.95
N TYR A 140 8.66 21.67 -11.13
CA TYR A 140 8.03 22.22 -12.32
C TYR A 140 8.89 23.37 -12.84
N GLY A 141 9.43 23.19 -14.05
CA GLY A 141 10.43 24.10 -14.62
C GLY A 141 11.74 24.14 -13.81
N GLY A 142 12.16 22.98 -13.28
CA GLY A 142 13.40 22.85 -12.52
C GLY A 142 13.37 23.40 -11.08
N ALA A 143 12.21 23.83 -10.58
CA ALA A 143 12.07 24.35 -9.21
C ALA A 143 10.88 23.71 -8.48
N CYS A 144 10.95 23.63 -7.15
CA CYS A 144 9.80 23.29 -6.33
C CYS A 144 8.80 24.45 -6.30
N ARG A 145 7.50 24.13 -6.36
CA ARG A 145 6.40 25.09 -6.30
C ARG A 145 5.46 24.69 -5.16
N ASN A 146 4.66 25.64 -4.67
CA ASN A 146 3.68 25.37 -3.61
C ASN A 146 2.76 24.17 -3.94
N PHE A 147 2.30 24.09 -5.18
CA PHE A 147 1.40 23.04 -5.64
C PHE A 147 2.10 21.71 -5.94
N THR A 148 3.42 21.62 -5.86
CA THR A 148 4.16 20.35 -6.07
C THR A 148 4.93 19.87 -4.84
N ALA A 149 4.81 20.58 -3.73
CA ALA A 149 5.51 20.32 -2.48
C ALA A 149 4.71 19.40 -1.54
N PHE A 150 5.35 18.38 -0.96
CA PHE A 150 4.72 17.43 -0.06
C PHE A 150 5.00 17.74 1.42
N VAL A 151 6.27 17.67 1.84
CA VAL A 151 6.64 17.74 3.25
C VAL A 151 7.98 18.45 3.47
N ILE A 152 8.17 18.96 4.70
CA ILE A 152 9.45 19.42 5.25
C ILE A 152 10.17 18.22 5.88
N LYS A 153 11.49 18.11 5.67
CA LYS A 153 12.38 17.06 6.23
C LYS A 153 12.32 16.93 7.76
N HIS A 154 11.93 17.99 8.47
CA HIS A 154 11.91 18.10 9.94
C HIS A 154 10.50 17.98 10.55
N GLN A 155 9.79 16.88 10.28
CA GLN A 155 8.61 16.54 11.07
C GLN A 155 9.00 15.61 12.23
N PRO A 156 8.70 15.96 13.50
CA PRO A 156 9.08 15.15 14.66
C PRO A 156 8.45 13.74 14.64
N ASN A 157 7.32 13.57 13.96
CA ASN A 157 6.59 12.30 13.81
C ASN A 157 6.74 11.63 12.44
N TYR A 158 7.48 12.23 11.51
CA TYR A 158 7.68 11.71 10.15
C TYR A 158 9.11 12.01 9.69
N THR A 159 10.08 11.44 10.39
CA THR A 159 11.48 11.71 10.07
C THR A 159 11.95 10.76 8.98
N LEU A 160 11.83 11.21 7.73
CA LEU A 160 12.35 10.50 6.55
C LEU A 160 13.88 10.33 6.57
N LEU A 161 14.57 11.20 7.31
CA LEU A 161 16.03 11.30 7.34
C LEU A 161 16.55 11.53 8.77
N ARG A 162 16.08 10.76 9.77
CA ARG A 162 16.94 10.52 10.94
C ARG A 162 18.09 9.63 10.46
N PRO A 163 19.32 9.84 10.94
CA PRO A 163 20.37 8.84 10.77
C PRO A 163 19.79 7.49 11.22
N ILE A 164 19.80 6.49 10.34
CA ILE A 164 19.65 5.11 10.79
C ILE A 164 20.80 4.92 11.79
N PRO A 165 20.54 4.60 13.07
CA PRO A 165 21.63 4.30 13.98
C PRO A 165 22.43 3.18 13.32
N LEU A 166 23.66 3.49 12.93
CA LEU A 166 24.58 2.47 12.46
C LEU A 166 24.74 1.53 13.65
N VAL A 167 24.31 0.28 13.47
CA VAL A 167 24.70 -0.78 14.38
C VAL A 167 26.18 -0.98 14.07
N ASP A 168 27.04 -0.46 14.93
CA ASP A 168 28.45 -0.81 14.90
C ASP A 168 28.52 -2.32 15.17
N ASP A 169 29.09 -3.07 14.22
CA ASP A 169 29.38 -4.51 14.32
C ASP A 169 30.44 -4.80 15.41
#